data_AF-A0A7W9YJG5-F1
#
_entry.id   AF-A0A7W9YJG5-F1
#
_cell.length_a   1.000
_cell.length_b   1.000
_cell.length_c   1.000
_cell.angle_alpha   90.00
_cell.angle_beta   90.00
_cell.angle_gamma   90.00
#
_symmetry.space_group_name_H-M   'P 1'
#
loop_
_entity.id
_entity.type
_entity.pdbx_description
1 polymer ?
#
loop_
_entity_poly.entity_id
_entity_poly.type
_entity_poly.pdbx_seq_one_letter_code
_entity_poly.pdbx_strand_id
1 'polypeptide(L)'
;MSSAPTDRPAPDGAGAGTGASPIRQMSLWPPPRSSRHSGKRRRSALFLGAAAVLLLGGVGGAAWALRGDSEPPVATETSVPDSHAGTWTGTMIQRNADGDHILDWDAQVKLESGAERGVAVWTTLNCRGSLTLTTRDGDRLVFDYVETYDPDSRCIDESELVLRPGQINGTLEATWNAVSHDGTAMTSRGTLR
;
A
#
# COMPACT_ATOMS: atom_id res chain seq x y z
N MET A 1 -79.94 -5.44 23.09
CA MET A 1 -80.49 -4.07 23.19
C MET A 1 -79.33 -3.14 22.84
N SER A 2 -79.13 -2.77 21.57
CA SER A 2 -79.54 -1.47 20.95
C SER A 2 -79.55 -0.32 21.98
N SER A 3 -78.79 0.77 21.83
CA SER A 3 -78.73 1.63 20.65
C SER A 3 -77.47 2.51 20.63
N ALA A 4 -76.98 2.86 19.43
CA ALA A 4 -76.28 4.11 19.17
C ALA A 4 -77.28 5.15 18.63
N PRO A 5 -76.95 6.46 18.70
CA PRO A 5 -76.98 7.23 17.45
C PRO A 5 -75.78 8.18 17.26
N THR A 6 -75.46 8.34 15.99
CA THR A 6 -74.52 9.26 15.33
C THR A 6 -75.04 10.70 15.32
N ASP A 7 -74.19 11.71 15.51
CA ASP A 7 -74.13 12.86 14.58
C ASP A 7 -72.83 13.69 14.70
N ARG A 8 -72.35 14.19 13.55
CA ARG A 8 -71.11 14.98 13.30
C ARG A 8 -71.53 16.43 12.91
N PRO A 9 -70.70 17.49 13.02
CA PRO A 9 -69.61 17.70 12.05
C PRO A 9 -68.35 18.45 12.56
N ALA A 10 -67.26 18.36 11.78
CA ALA A 10 -66.05 19.18 11.85
C ALA A 10 -66.28 20.57 11.20
N PRO A 11 -65.36 21.55 11.31
CA PRO A 11 -64.22 21.57 10.39
C PRO A 11 -62.87 22.10 10.94
N ASP A 12 -61.83 21.62 10.28
CA ASP A 12 -60.64 22.35 9.82
C ASP A 12 -59.67 22.97 10.83
N GLY A 13 -58.65 22.18 11.15
CA GLY A 13 -57.33 22.66 11.56
C GLY A 13 -56.26 21.87 10.80
N ALA A 14 -56.04 22.25 9.54
CA ALA A 14 -54.99 21.74 8.69
C ALA A 14 -53.61 21.92 9.35
N GLY A 15 -52.79 20.86 9.29
CA GLY A 15 -51.43 20.87 9.81
C GLY A 15 -50.71 19.57 9.52
N ALA A 16 -50.70 19.17 8.24
CA ALA A 16 -49.79 18.15 7.75
C ALA A 16 -48.35 18.61 7.97
N GLY A 17 -47.60 17.85 8.76
CA GLY A 17 -46.19 18.07 9.03
C GLY A 17 -45.53 16.74 9.31
N THR A 18 -45.30 15.99 8.24
CA THR A 18 -44.58 14.72 8.17
C THR A 18 -43.32 14.77 9.04
N GLY A 19 -43.27 13.96 10.09
CA GLY A 19 -42.07 13.76 10.92
C GLY A 19 -40.99 13.06 10.10
N ALA A 20 -40.23 13.85 9.34
CA ALA A 20 -39.02 13.40 8.67
C ALA A 20 -37.91 13.28 9.72
N SER A 21 -37.42 12.05 9.92
CA SER A 21 -36.23 11.76 10.72
C SER A 21 -35.07 12.68 10.33
N PRO A 22 -34.32 13.25 11.29
CA PRO A 22 -33.14 14.02 10.95
C PRO A 22 -32.09 13.08 10.36
N ILE A 23 -31.88 13.20 9.05
CA ILE A 23 -30.72 12.66 8.36
C ILE A 23 -29.50 13.29 9.04
N ARG A 24 -28.76 12.49 9.83
CA ARG A 24 -27.41 12.86 10.25
C ARG A 24 -26.61 13.04 8.97
N GLN A 25 -26.43 14.30 8.56
CA GLN A 25 -25.39 14.67 7.61
C GLN A 25 -24.08 14.19 8.23
N MET A 26 -23.59 13.04 7.77
CA MET A 26 -22.17 12.73 7.86
C MET A 26 -21.49 13.82 7.04
N SER A 27 -20.95 14.81 7.75
CA SER A 27 -19.95 15.71 7.22
C SER A 27 -18.82 14.84 6.67
N LEU A 28 -18.87 14.58 5.36
CA LEU A 28 -17.78 14.05 4.57
C LEU A 28 -16.70 15.14 4.56
N TRP A 29 -15.98 15.27 5.66
CA TRP A 29 -14.79 16.10 5.71
C TRP A 29 -13.81 15.49 4.72
N PRO A 30 -13.48 16.17 3.60
CA PRO A 30 -12.44 15.67 2.72
C PRO A 30 -11.15 15.64 3.53
N PRO A 31 -10.36 14.55 3.47
CA PRO A 31 -9.08 14.51 4.17
C PRO A 31 -8.21 15.70 3.71
N PRO A 32 -7.41 16.29 4.61
CA PRO A 32 -6.50 17.37 4.24
C PRO A 32 -5.61 16.87 3.10
N ARG A 33 -5.69 17.55 1.96
CA ARG A 33 -4.79 17.30 0.82
C ARG A 33 -3.38 17.66 1.29
N SER A 34 -2.53 16.66 1.51
CA SER A 34 -1.11 16.89 1.75
C SER A 34 -0.51 17.53 0.50
N SER A 35 -0.21 18.82 0.56
CA SER A 35 0.48 19.56 -0.50
C SER A 35 2.00 19.39 -0.41
N ARG A 36 2.48 18.16 -0.18
CA ARG A 36 3.92 17.83 -0.20
C ARG A 36 4.28 17.03 -1.45
N HIS A 37 3.90 17.56 -2.60
CA HIS A 37 4.58 17.22 -3.85
C HIS A 37 4.73 18.48 -4.70
N SER A 38 5.65 19.35 -4.28
CA SER A 38 6.20 20.38 -5.15
C SER A 38 7.71 20.30 -5.07
N GLY A 39 8.35 19.81 -6.13
CA GLY A 39 9.76 20.11 -6.36
C GLY A 39 10.70 18.95 -6.65
N LYS A 40 10.41 18.12 -7.66
CA LYS A 40 11.50 17.61 -8.52
C LYS A 40 11.20 17.94 -9.97
N ARG A 41 11.44 19.21 -10.29
CA ARG A 41 11.53 19.74 -11.65
C ARG A 41 12.45 18.84 -12.47
N ARG A 42 11.92 18.33 -13.59
CA ARG A 42 12.65 17.75 -14.71
C ARG A 42 13.89 18.58 -15.02
N ARG A 43 15.07 18.01 -14.87
CA ARG A 43 16.29 18.52 -15.52
C ARG A 43 16.48 17.73 -16.80
N SER A 44 15.79 18.17 -17.85
CA SER A 44 16.16 17.85 -19.23
C SER A 44 17.47 18.58 -19.52
N ALA A 45 18.59 17.89 -19.40
CA ALA A 45 19.88 18.36 -19.92
C ALA A 45 20.03 17.82 -21.35
N LEU A 46 19.71 18.67 -22.31
CA LEU A 46 20.18 18.58 -23.68
C LEU A 46 21.71 18.64 -23.66
N PHE A 47 22.39 17.54 -23.95
CA PHE A 47 23.80 17.57 -24.34
C PHE A 47 23.89 17.52 -25.86
N LEU A 48 23.98 18.72 -26.45
CA LEU A 48 24.55 18.96 -27.77
C LEU A 48 26.08 19.06 -27.59
N GLY A 49 26.86 18.26 -28.33
CA GLY A 49 28.31 18.31 -28.23
C GLY A 49 29.07 17.52 -29.30
N ALA A 50 29.15 18.12 -30.49
CA ALA A 50 30.22 18.07 -31.51
C ALA A 50 30.87 16.73 -31.94
N ALA A 51 30.78 16.50 -33.26
CA ALA A 51 31.52 15.53 -34.04
C ALA A 51 33.05 15.80 -34.07
N ALA A 52 33.84 14.73 -34.05
CA ALA A 52 35.18 14.71 -34.61
C ALA A 52 35.36 13.43 -35.43
N VAL A 53 35.45 13.62 -36.75
CA VAL A 53 35.78 12.62 -37.77
C VAL A 53 37.28 12.35 -37.70
N LEU A 54 37.68 11.10 -37.46
CA LEU A 54 38.98 10.58 -37.85
C LEU A 54 38.76 9.26 -38.61
N LEU A 55 38.67 9.40 -39.92
CA LEU A 55 38.88 8.33 -40.89
C LEU A 55 40.37 7.95 -40.83
N LEU A 56 40.68 6.64 -40.81
CA LEU A 56 41.77 6.02 -41.58
C LEU A 56 41.75 4.49 -41.35
N GLY A 57 41.37 3.76 -42.40
CA GLY A 57 42.02 2.48 -42.75
C GLY A 57 41.34 1.16 -42.39
N GLY A 58 40.57 0.61 -43.33
CA GLY A 58 40.96 -0.67 -43.94
C GLY A 58 40.25 -1.98 -43.53
N VAL A 59 39.45 -2.48 -44.48
CA VAL A 59 39.33 -3.90 -44.91
C VAL A 59 38.45 -4.85 -44.07
N GLY A 60 37.38 -5.36 -44.70
CA GLY A 60 36.86 -6.71 -44.44
C GLY A 60 35.38 -6.78 -44.10
N GLY A 61 34.55 -7.16 -45.08
CA GLY A 61 33.17 -7.53 -44.82
C GLY A 61 33.07 -8.81 -43.98
N ALA A 62 32.26 -8.77 -42.92
CA ALA A 62 31.55 -9.91 -42.37
C ALA A 62 30.39 -9.36 -41.55
N ALA A 63 29.23 -9.97 -41.76
CA ALA A 63 27.95 -9.52 -41.28
C ALA A 63 27.60 -10.19 -39.94
N TRP A 64 26.84 -9.46 -39.11
CA TRP A 64 26.01 -9.91 -37.99
C TRP A 64 26.68 -10.44 -36.71
N ALA A 65 26.02 -10.10 -35.60
CA ALA A 65 26.02 -10.74 -34.27
C ALA A 65 26.92 -10.15 -33.17
N LEU A 66 26.60 -8.91 -32.78
CA LEU A 66 26.50 -8.59 -31.35
C LEU A 66 25.13 -7.95 -31.10
N ARG A 67 24.09 -8.79 -31.28
CA ARG A 67 22.82 -8.58 -30.58
C ARG A 67 23.18 -8.88 -29.12
N GLY A 68 23.56 -7.84 -28.37
CA GLY A 68 23.49 -7.95 -26.93
C GLY A 68 22.07 -8.34 -26.62
N ASP A 69 21.89 -9.50 -26.00
CA ASP A 69 20.62 -9.96 -25.46
C ASP A 69 20.16 -8.89 -24.47
N SER A 70 19.47 -7.88 -25.00
CA SER A 70 18.48 -7.15 -24.24
C SER A 70 17.36 -8.15 -24.05
N GLU A 71 17.57 -9.03 -23.07
CA GLU A 71 16.50 -9.83 -22.50
C GLU A 71 15.35 -8.86 -22.28
N PRO A 72 14.20 -9.05 -22.95
CA PRO A 72 13.05 -8.20 -22.68
C PRO A 72 12.84 -8.25 -21.17
N PRO A 73 12.63 -7.11 -20.49
CA PRO A 73 12.34 -7.13 -19.06
C PRO A 73 11.22 -8.15 -18.87
N VAL A 74 11.54 -9.26 -18.20
CA VAL A 74 10.56 -10.28 -17.86
C VAL A 74 9.43 -9.50 -17.22
N ALA A 75 8.24 -9.58 -17.82
CA ALA A 75 7.10 -8.83 -17.32
C ALA A 75 6.87 -9.30 -15.89
N THR A 76 7.34 -8.51 -14.92
CA THR A 76 7.08 -8.76 -13.51
C THR A 76 5.57 -8.75 -13.38
N GLU A 77 4.98 -9.87 -12.99
CA GLU A 77 3.55 -9.89 -12.71
C GLU A 77 3.30 -8.90 -11.56
N THR A 78 2.80 -7.71 -11.87
CA THR A 78 2.56 -6.66 -10.89
C THR A 78 1.20 -6.88 -10.23
N SER A 79 0.91 -8.06 -9.71
CA SER A 79 -0.33 -8.27 -8.96
C SER A 79 -0.20 -9.35 -7.91
N VAL A 80 -0.99 -9.19 -6.83
CA VAL A 80 -1.09 -10.15 -5.75
C VAL A 80 -1.77 -11.44 -6.27
N PRO A 81 -1.12 -12.61 -6.15
CA PRO A 81 -1.74 -13.89 -6.49
C PRO A 81 -2.77 -14.32 -5.44
N ASP A 82 -3.70 -15.19 -5.84
CA ASP A 82 -4.73 -15.75 -4.94
C ASP A 82 -4.14 -16.39 -3.67
N SER A 83 -2.96 -17.01 -3.77
CA SER A 83 -2.28 -17.65 -2.63
C SER A 83 -1.87 -16.67 -1.52
N HIS A 84 -1.75 -15.39 -1.83
CA HIS A 84 -1.36 -14.33 -0.89
C HIS A 84 -2.53 -13.38 -0.58
N ALA A 85 -3.64 -13.48 -1.31
CA ALA A 85 -4.82 -12.66 -1.06
C ALA A 85 -5.49 -13.06 0.26
N GLY A 86 -5.99 -12.07 0.99
CA GLY A 86 -6.64 -12.29 2.28
C GLY A 86 -6.26 -11.25 3.33
N THR A 87 -6.62 -11.55 4.57
CA THR A 87 -6.20 -10.79 5.75
C THR A 87 -5.34 -11.69 6.60
N TRP A 88 -4.09 -11.27 6.80
CA TRP A 88 -3.04 -12.03 7.47
C TRP A 88 -2.66 -11.31 8.75
N THR A 89 -2.55 -12.03 9.86
CA THR A 89 -2.26 -11.48 11.17
C THR A 89 -1.15 -12.24 11.87
N GLY A 90 -0.28 -11.54 12.60
CA GLY A 90 0.78 -12.20 13.36
C GLY A 90 1.66 -11.25 14.13
N THR A 91 2.45 -11.81 15.03
CA THR A 91 3.43 -11.07 15.82
C THR A 91 4.77 -11.01 15.09
N MET A 92 5.40 -9.86 15.16
CA MET A 92 6.66 -9.49 14.55
C MET A 92 7.69 -9.27 15.63
N ILE A 93 8.88 -9.85 15.46
CA ILE A 93 10.02 -9.67 16.37
C ILE A 93 10.98 -8.69 15.70
N GLN A 94 11.13 -7.50 16.26
CA GLN A 94 12.04 -6.47 15.76
C GLN A 94 13.43 -6.62 16.35
N ARG A 95 14.45 -6.48 15.49
CA ARG A 95 15.86 -6.47 15.87
C ARG A 95 16.60 -5.30 15.23
N ASN A 96 17.62 -4.80 15.92
CA ASN A 96 18.55 -3.79 15.38
C ASN A 96 19.55 -4.44 14.39
N ALA A 97 20.45 -3.63 13.84
CA ALA A 97 21.51 -4.09 12.94
C ALA A 97 22.48 -5.10 13.58
N ASP A 98 22.68 -5.03 14.91
CA ASP A 98 23.53 -5.94 15.68
C ASP A 98 22.83 -7.27 16.02
N GLY A 99 21.52 -7.38 15.75
CA GLY A 99 20.70 -8.56 16.01
C GLY A 99 20.03 -8.58 17.39
N ASP A 100 20.24 -7.54 18.20
CA ASP A 100 19.60 -7.40 19.51
C ASP A 100 18.09 -7.19 19.35
N HIS A 101 17.34 -7.79 20.27
CA HIS A 101 15.89 -7.61 20.33
C HIS A 101 15.56 -6.17 20.76
N ILE A 102 14.62 -5.55 20.05
CA ILE A 102 14.10 -4.23 20.38
C ILE A 102 12.71 -4.35 21.01
N LEU A 103 11.75 -4.91 20.27
CA LEU A 103 10.38 -5.07 20.71
C LEU A 103 9.63 -6.10 19.85
N ASP A 104 8.54 -6.62 20.40
CA ASP A 104 7.56 -7.43 19.68
C ASP A 104 6.29 -6.61 19.40
N TRP A 105 5.74 -6.75 18.20
CA TRP A 105 4.58 -5.98 17.77
C TRP A 105 3.67 -6.76 16.82
N ASP A 106 2.38 -6.47 16.82
CA ASP A 106 1.39 -7.20 16.03
C ASP A 106 1.08 -6.50 14.72
N ALA A 107 1.14 -7.26 13.61
CA ALA A 107 0.83 -6.81 12.27
C ALA A 107 -0.47 -7.46 11.76
N GLN A 108 -1.25 -6.67 11.02
CA GLN A 108 -2.29 -7.15 10.11
C GLN A 108 -1.98 -6.63 8.71
N VAL A 109 -2.03 -7.52 7.72
CA VAL A 109 -1.81 -7.20 6.30
C VAL A 109 -3.05 -7.65 5.52
N LYS A 110 -3.67 -6.74 4.78
CA LYS A 110 -4.80 -7.03 3.91
C LYS A 110 -4.40 -6.83 2.45
N LEU A 111 -4.51 -7.90 1.67
CA LEU A 111 -4.20 -7.94 0.24
C LEU A 111 -5.40 -8.45 -0.54
N GLU A 112 -5.63 -7.89 -1.72
CA GLU A 112 -6.70 -8.28 -2.63
C GLU A 112 -6.12 -8.98 -3.85
N SER A 113 -6.73 -10.08 -4.28
CA SER A 113 -6.25 -10.81 -5.46
C SER A 113 -6.32 -9.94 -6.71
N GLY A 114 -5.28 -10.02 -7.53
CA GLY A 114 -5.13 -9.23 -8.75
C GLY A 114 -4.82 -7.75 -8.52
N ALA A 115 -4.77 -7.28 -7.27
CA ALA A 115 -4.44 -5.90 -6.96
C ALA A 115 -2.93 -5.67 -6.81
N GLU A 116 -2.50 -4.43 -7.06
CA GLU A 116 -1.16 -3.94 -6.75
C GLU A 116 -1.08 -3.30 -5.36
N ARG A 117 -2.22 -3.04 -4.73
CA ARG A 117 -2.30 -2.28 -3.48
C ARG A 117 -2.86 -3.12 -2.35
N GLY A 118 -2.42 -2.79 -1.14
CA GLY A 118 -2.91 -3.37 0.10
C GLY A 118 -2.87 -2.37 1.24
N VAL A 119 -3.18 -2.86 2.44
CA VAL A 119 -3.13 -2.06 3.67
C VAL A 119 -2.42 -2.88 4.74
N ALA A 120 -1.60 -2.21 5.55
CA ALA A 120 -1.04 -2.79 6.76
C ALA A 120 -1.47 -1.96 7.99
N VAL A 121 -1.72 -2.66 9.09
CA VAL A 121 -2.00 -2.10 10.41
C VAL A 121 -1.01 -2.71 11.40
N TRP A 122 -0.31 -1.87 12.15
CA TRP A 122 0.57 -2.32 13.24
C TRP A 122 -0.14 -2.03 14.55
N THR A 123 -0.88 -3.01 15.05
CA THR A 123 -1.90 -2.82 16.08
C THR A 123 -1.29 -2.39 17.42
N THR A 124 -0.19 -3.02 17.83
CA THR A 124 0.53 -2.67 19.06
C THR A 124 1.07 -1.23 19.04
N LEU A 125 1.42 -0.75 17.85
CA LEU A 125 2.02 0.58 17.64
C LEU A 125 0.97 1.64 17.27
N ASN A 126 -0.29 1.25 17.08
CA ASN A 126 -1.38 2.11 16.61
C ASN A 126 -1.07 2.82 15.27
N CYS A 127 -0.34 2.14 14.37
CA CYS A 127 0.03 2.64 13.05
C CYS A 127 -0.83 2.03 11.94
N ARG A 128 -1.01 2.76 10.84
CA ARG A 128 -1.54 2.21 9.58
C ARG A 128 -0.83 2.79 8.38
N GLY A 129 -0.67 1.99 7.34
CA GLY A 129 -0.14 2.45 6.06
C GLY A 129 -0.70 1.70 4.85
N SER A 130 -0.44 2.28 3.69
CA SER A 130 -0.73 1.66 2.40
C SER A 130 0.45 0.83 1.93
N LEU A 131 0.16 -0.29 1.26
CA LEU A 131 1.14 -1.13 0.59
C LEU A 131 1.02 -0.97 -0.93
N THR A 132 2.15 -0.91 -1.62
CA THR A 132 2.24 -0.94 -3.09
C THR A 132 3.20 -2.04 -3.51
N LEU A 133 2.73 -3.02 -4.29
CA LEU A 133 3.55 -4.11 -4.80
C LEU A 133 4.56 -3.55 -5.80
N THR A 134 5.85 -3.75 -5.52
CA THR A 134 6.95 -3.28 -6.36
C THR A 134 7.65 -4.41 -7.09
N THR A 135 7.69 -5.60 -6.50
CA THR A 135 8.31 -6.79 -7.11
C THR A 135 7.51 -8.03 -6.80
N ARG A 136 7.36 -8.88 -7.81
CA ARG A 136 6.92 -10.27 -7.68
C ARG A 136 7.92 -11.18 -8.38
N ASP A 137 8.50 -12.09 -7.61
CA ASP A 137 9.45 -13.08 -8.08
C ASP A 137 8.98 -14.46 -7.58
N GLY A 138 8.25 -15.17 -8.45
CA GLY A 138 7.52 -16.38 -8.07
C GLY A 138 6.53 -16.10 -6.95
N ASP A 139 6.74 -16.77 -5.81
CA ASP A 139 5.95 -16.60 -4.58
C ASP A 139 6.52 -15.55 -3.61
N ARG A 140 7.62 -14.87 -3.98
CA ARG A 140 8.14 -13.75 -3.18
C ARG A 140 7.50 -12.44 -3.64
N LEU A 141 6.81 -11.76 -2.73
CA LEU A 141 6.25 -10.42 -2.98
C LEU A 141 7.03 -9.37 -2.19
N VAL A 142 7.27 -8.23 -2.81
CA VAL A 142 7.89 -7.05 -2.16
C VAL A 142 6.95 -5.88 -2.31
N PHE A 143 6.66 -5.23 -1.19
CA PHE A 143 5.81 -4.05 -1.13
C PHE A 143 6.55 -2.88 -0.51
N ASP A 144 6.34 -1.70 -1.08
CA ASP A 144 6.62 -0.44 -0.40
C ASP A 144 5.46 -0.15 0.54
N TYR A 145 5.77 0.13 1.80
CA TYR A 145 4.85 0.63 2.79
C TYR A 145 5.06 2.12 2.98
N VAL A 146 3.95 2.86 3.02
CA VAL A 146 3.92 4.27 3.39
C VAL A 146 2.88 4.46 4.49
N GLU A 147 3.30 5.08 5.59
CA GLU A 147 2.45 5.45 6.71
C GLU A 147 1.33 6.41 6.27
N THR A 148 0.15 6.23 6.87
CA THR A 148 -1.07 7.02 6.57
C THR A 148 -1.86 7.41 7.83
N TYR A 149 -1.52 6.81 8.97
CA TYR A 149 -2.08 7.12 10.27
C TYR A 149 -1.08 6.77 11.40
N ASP A 150 -0.62 7.81 12.08
CA ASP A 150 0.26 7.77 13.25
C ASP A 150 -0.09 8.95 14.16
N PRO A 151 -1.01 8.77 15.12
CA PRO A 151 -1.47 9.85 15.98
C PRO A 151 -0.41 10.33 16.96
N ASP A 152 0.61 9.51 17.23
CA ASP A 152 1.62 9.76 18.26
C ASP A 152 3.00 10.11 17.69
N SER A 153 3.15 10.13 16.36
CA SER A 153 4.41 10.39 15.64
C SER A 153 5.55 9.45 16.07
N ARG A 154 5.26 8.14 16.14
CA ARG A 154 6.21 7.09 16.57
C ARG A 154 6.46 6.02 15.52
N CYS A 155 5.64 5.98 14.48
CA CYS A 155 5.72 5.00 13.42
C CYS A 155 6.87 5.34 12.48
N ILE A 156 7.27 4.35 11.67
CA ILE A 156 8.21 4.56 10.59
C ILE A 156 7.42 5.03 9.38
N ASP A 157 7.86 6.12 8.76
CA ASP A 157 7.21 6.75 7.61
C ASP A 157 7.15 5.80 6.39
N GLU A 158 8.28 5.15 6.10
CA GLU A 158 8.46 4.26 4.94
C GLU A 158 9.18 2.98 5.35
N SER A 159 8.73 1.84 4.82
CA SER A 159 9.41 0.56 5.01
C SER A 159 9.16 -0.38 3.84
N GLU A 160 9.94 -1.45 3.75
CA GLU A 160 9.74 -2.52 2.78
C GLU A 160 9.16 -3.74 3.49
N LEU A 161 8.07 -4.28 2.96
CA LEU A 161 7.51 -5.58 3.36
C LEU A 161 7.87 -6.64 2.31
N VAL A 162 8.52 -7.70 2.74
CA VAL A 162 8.73 -8.91 1.96
C VAL A 162 7.85 -10.03 2.50
N LEU A 163 7.03 -10.62 1.63
CA LEU A 163 6.21 -11.80 1.92
C LEU A 163 6.71 -13.01 1.14
N ARG A 164 6.67 -14.17 1.80
CA ARG A 164 6.93 -15.49 1.22
C ARG A 164 5.91 -16.49 1.79
N PRO A 165 5.65 -17.62 1.10
CA PRO A 165 4.93 -18.74 1.71
C PRO A 165 5.64 -19.17 2.99
N GLY A 166 4.89 -19.38 4.06
CA GLY A 166 5.43 -19.91 5.29
C GLY A 166 5.66 -21.41 5.25
N GLN A 167 6.32 -21.94 6.29
CA GLN A 167 6.57 -23.38 6.44
C GLN A 167 5.30 -24.21 6.63
N ILE A 168 4.20 -23.57 7.03
CA ILE A 168 2.90 -24.19 7.26
C ILE A 168 1.92 -23.67 6.21
N ASN A 169 1.14 -24.57 5.60
CA ASN A 169 0.09 -24.19 4.66
C ASN A 169 -0.88 -23.18 5.28
N GLY A 170 -1.19 -22.12 4.54
CA GLY A 170 -2.03 -21.04 5.04
C GLY A 170 -1.30 -20.11 6.01
N THR A 171 0.02 -19.98 5.89
CA THR A 171 0.80 -18.96 6.58
C THR A 171 1.72 -18.22 5.61
N LEU A 172 2.09 -17.00 5.97
CA LEU A 172 3.10 -16.20 5.26
C LEU A 172 4.26 -15.89 6.20
N GLU A 173 5.49 -16.06 5.73
CA GLU A 173 6.65 -15.44 6.36
C GLU A 173 6.70 -13.97 5.94
N ALA A 174 6.75 -13.08 6.94
CA ALA A 174 6.83 -11.65 6.75
C ALA A 174 8.16 -11.12 7.26
N THR A 175 8.82 -10.29 6.45
CA THR A 175 9.98 -9.51 6.85
C THR A 175 9.72 -8.05 6.55
N TRP A 176 9.89 -7.19 7.55
CA TRP A 176 9.84 -5.74 7.40
C TRP A 176 11.26 -5.20 7.53
N ASN A 177 11.71 -4.45 6.52
CA ASN A 177 12.97 -3.73 6.53
C ASN A 177 12.68 -2.24 6.61
N ALA A 178 13.31 -1.56 7.56
CA ALA A 178 13.03 -0.16 7.81
C ALA A 178 14.26 0.59 8.33
N VAL A 179 14.19 1.92 8.27
CA VAL A 179 15.18 2.80 8.87
C VAL A 179 14.44 3.74 9.82
N SER A 180 14.84 3.81 11.08
CA SER A 180 14.26 4.75 12.06
C SER A 180 14.57 6.20 11.69
N HIS A 181 13.88 7.13 12.37
CA HIS A 181 14.07 8.57 12.24
C HIS A 181 15.50 9.06 12.48
N ASP A 182 16.31 8.31 13.23
CA ASP A 182 17.73 8.61 13.50
C ASP A 182 18.70 7.94 12.51
N GLY A 183 18.19 7.23 11.51
CA GLY A 183 19.00 6.55 10.49
C GLY A 183 19.40 5.12 10.84
N THR A 184 18.92 4.55 11.95
CA THR A 184 19.24 3.16 12.33
C THR A 184 18.44 2.14 11.52
N ALA A 185 19.13 1.20 10.87
CA ALA A 185 18.47 0.10 10.18
C ALA A 185 17.87 -0.90 11.18
N MET A 186 16.65 -1.36 10.89
CA MET A 186 15.94 -2.33 11.70
C MET A 186 15.25 -3.36 10.80
N THR A 187 15.16 -4.59 11.29
CA THR A 187 14.44 -5.68 10.62
C THR A 187 13.48 -6.33 11.60
N SER A 188 12.22 -6.50 11.19
CA SER A 188 11.24 -7.30 11.94
C SER A 188 10.87 -8.55 11.15
N ARG A 189 10.82 -9.71 11.82
CA ARG A 189 10.43 -10.98 11.20
C ARG A 189 9.32 -11.67 11.98
N GLY A 190 8.42 -12.35 11.28
CA GLY A 190 7.29 -13.02 11.87
C GLY A 190 6.55 -13.92 10.89
N THR A 191 5.60 -14.69 11.41
CA THR A 191 4.70 -15.53 10.61
C THR A 191 3.29 -14.99 10.75
N LEU A 192 2.63 -14.73 9.62
CA LEU A 192 1.26 -14.28 9.54
C LEU A 192 0.34 -15.45 9.18
N ARG A 193 -0.90 -15.42 9.70
CA ARG A 193 -1.94 -16.43 9.53
C ARG A 193 -3.33 -15.82 9.41
#